data_AF-A0A7W0X7F1-F1
#
_entry.id   AF-A0A7W0X7F1-F1
#
_cell.length_a   1.000
_cell.length_b   1.000
_cell.length_c   1.000
_cell.angle_alpha   90.00
_cell.angle_beta   90.00
_cell.angle_gamma   90.00
#
_symmetry.space_group_name_H-M   'P 1'
#
loop_
_entity.id
_entity.type
_entity.pdbx_description
1 polymer ?
#
loop_
_entity_poly.entity_id
_entity_poly.type
_entity_poly.pdbx_seq_one_letter_code
_entity_poly.pdbx_strand_id
1 'polypeptide(L)'
;MNDLAENSAVIVESGIRPRSGRVRDANINMAHGSGGKAMRDLIEDVFLDAFDNPALAALEDQAVFPLAQLAALGDRLAFTTDTY
;
A
#
# COMPACT_ATOMS: atom_id res chain seq x y z
N MET A 1 -30.77 18.96 -21.08
CA MET A 1 -31.68 17.82 -20.87
C MET A 1 -30.80 16.60 -20.59
N ASN A 2 -30.66 16.26 -19.31
CA ASN A 2 -30.04 15.09 -18.67
C ASN A 2 -28.56 14.82 -19.02
N ASP A 3 -27.57 14.93 -18.14
CA ASP A 3 -27.45 14.58 -16.70
C ASP A 3 -28.07 13.23 -16.36
N LEU A 4 -27.22 12.19 -16.32
CA LEU A 4 -27.39 10.85 -15.72
C LEU A 4 -26.31 9.90 -16.27
N ALA A 5 -25.12 9.95 -15.69
CA ALA A 5 -24.23 8.79 -15.51
C ALA A 5 -23.18 9.12 -14.43
N GLU A 6 -23.67 9.62 -13.29
CA GLU A 6 -22.94 9.57 -12.03
C GLU A 6 -22.77 8.10 -11.59
N ASN A 7 -21.64 7.86 -10.92
CA ASN A 7 -21.45 6.82 -9.93
C ASN A 7 -21.14 5.39 -10.42
N SER A 8 -19.95 5.19 -10.98
CA SER A 8 -19.21 3.95 -10.77
C SER A 8 -18.64 3.94 -9.36
N ALA A 9 -19.52 3.63 -8.39
CA ALA A 9 -19.11 3.24 -7.06
C ALA A 9 -18.20 2.02 -7.18
N VAL A 10 -16.90 2.22 -6.98
CA VAL A 10 -15.97 1.13 -6.71
C VAL A 10 -16.35 0.61 -5.33
N ILE A 11 -17.21 -0.40 -5.30
CA ILE A 11 -17.45 -1.19 -4.11
C ILE A 11 -16.15 -1.96 -3.86
N VAL A 12 -15.28 -1.41 -3.02
CA VAL A 12 -14.22 -2.21 -2.40
C VAL A 12 -14.91 -3.04 -1.33
N GLU A 13 -15.30 -4.27 -1.67
CA GLU A 13 -15.71 -5.25 -0.67
C GLU A 13 -14.55 -5.43 0.31
N SER A 14 -14.68 -4.88 1.52
CA SER A 14 -13.74 -5.09 2.61
C SER A 14 -13.91 -6.52 3.13
N GLY A 15 -13.33 -7.47 2.40
CA GLY A 15 -13.16 -8.85 2.83
C GLY A 15 -12.42 -8.88 4.17
N ILE A 16 -12.96 -9.68 5.08
CA ILE A 16 -12.47 -9.91 6.45
C ILE A 16 -10.94 -9.98 6.46
N ARG A 17 -10.28 -8.95 7.00
CA ARG A 17 -8.83 -9.00 7.25
C ARG A 17 -8.61 -9.95 8.44
N PRO A 18 -8.02 -11.16 8.24
CA PRO A 18 -7.58 -11.94 9.39
C PRO A 18 -6.61 -11.05 10.16
N ARG A 19 -6.89 -10.80 11.45
CA ARG A 19 -6.01 -9.98 12.27
C ARG A 19 -4.65 -10.66 12.32
N SER A 20 -3.74 -10.16 11.50
CA SER A 20 -2.32 -10.41 11.59
C SER A 20 -1.85 -10.10 13.00
N GLY A 21 -0.86 -10.85 13.48
CA GLY A 21 -0.51 -10.81 14.90
C GLY A 21 0.18 -9.47 15.17
N ARG A 22 -0.21 -8.75 16.23
CA ARG A 22 0.53 -7.53 16.58
C ARG A 22 1.99 -7.88 16.88
N VAL A 23 2.96 -7.13 16.36
CA VAL A 23 4.37 -7.20 16.76
C VAL A 23 4.45 -6.96 18.26
N ARG A 24 5.09 -7.90 18.96
CA ARG A 24 5.30 -7.84 20.42
C ARG A 24 6.76 -7.65 20.79
N ASP A 25 7.66 -7.89 19.85
CA ASP A 25 9.09 -7.73 20.03
C ASP A 25 9.44 -6.26 20.24
N ALA A 26 10.25 -5.98 21.26
CA ALA A 26 10.76 -4.62 21.50
C ALA A 26 11.86 -4.24 20.50
N ASN A 27 12.48 -5.21 19.83
CA ASN A 27 13.63 -5.03 18.94
C ASN A 27 13.45 -5.81 17.63
N ILE A 28 14.12 -5.36 16.57
CA ILE A 28 14.22 -6.11 15.31
C ILE A 28 15.07 -7.36 15.52
N ASN A 29 14.58 -8.50 15.04
CA ASN A 29 15.26 -9.78 15.09
C ASN A 29 15.29 -10.43 13.69
N MET A 30 16.01 -11.55 13.55
CA MET A 30 16.19 -12.22 12.25
C MET A 30 14.89 -12.80 11.65
N ALA A 31 13.88 -13.10 12.48
CA ALA A 31 12.60 -13.59 11.97
C ALA A 31 11.82 -12.51 11.20
N HIS A 32 12.07 -11.23 11.49
CA HIS A 32 11.47 -10.12 10.74
C HIS A 32 12.02 -9.96 9.31
N GLY A 33 13.18 -10.55 9.00
CA GLY A 33 13.81 -10.48 7.67
C GLY A 33 13.71 -11.77 6.85
N SER A 34 13.05 -12.82 7.37
CA SER A 34 13.04 -14.15 6.75
C SER A 34 11.91 -14.39 5.75
N GLY A 35 11.05 -13.39 5.50
CA GLY A 35 9.92 -13.52 4.56
C GLY A 35 8.65 -14.13 5.15
N GLY A 36 8.66 -14.53 6.43
CA GLY A 36 7.56 -15.23 7.08
C GLY A 36 6.52 -14.34 7.75
N LYS A 37 5.70 -14.95 8.61
CA LYS A 37 4.66 -14.28 9.39
C LYS A 37 5.18 -13.08 10.19
N ALA A 38 6.35 -13.20 10.81
CA ALA A 38 6.90 -12.11 11.63
C ALA A 38 7.26 -10.87 10.80
N MET A 39 7.71 -11.04 9.54
CA MET A 39 7.91 -9.93 8.61
C MET A 39 6.57 -9.28 8.22
N ARG A 40 5.56 -10.11 7.91
CA ARG A 40 4.20 -9.65 7.57
C ARG A 40 3.56 -8.86 8.70
N ASP A 41 3.62 -9.39 9.92
CA ASP A 41 3.16 -8.74 11.15
C ASP A 41 3.86 -7.37 11.31
N LEU A 42 5.20 -7.30 11.11
CA LEU A 42 5.95 -6.05 11.14
C LEU A 42 5.54 -5.03 10.06
N ILE A 43 5.35 -5.49 8.82
CA ILE A 43 4.91 -4.65 7.70
C ILE A 43 3.54 -4.03 8.03
N GLU A 44 2.60 -4.85 8.47
CA GLU A 44 1.23 -4.42 8.75
C GLU A 44 1.14 -3.49 9.96
N ASP A 45 1.78 -3.82 11.09
CA ASP A 45 1.63 -3.02 12.32
C ASP A 45 2.46 -1.74 12.37
N VAL A 46 3.61 -1.69 11.70
CA VAL A 46 4.52 -0.54 11.80
C VAL A 46 4.39 0.37 10.59
N PHE A 47 4.27 -0.18 9.38
CA PHE A 47 4.29 0.62 8.17
C PHE A 47 2.89 0.91 7.63
N LEU A 48 2.00 -0.08 7.56
CA LEU A 48 0.65 0.16 7.05
C LEU A 48 -0.14 1.08 7.99
N ASP A 49 -0.08 0.84 9.30
CA ASP A 49 -0.72 1.71 10.29
C ASP A 49 -0.17 3.15 10.27
N ALA A 50 1.12 3.33 9.94
CA ALA A 50 1.74 4.66 9.93
C ALA A 50 1.46 5.46 8.65
N PHE A 51 1.35 4.80 7.50
CA PHE A 51 1.19 5.47 6.20
C PHE A 51 -0.24 5.43 5.64
N ASP A 52 -1.11 4.58 6.19
CA ASP A 52 -2.56 4.44 5.94
C ASP A 52 -3.04 4.97 4.58
N ASN A 53 -2.59 4.31 3.49
CA ASN A 53 -3.00 4.68 2.15
C ASN A 53 -3.38 3.45 1.30
N PRO A 54 -4.33 3.60 0.36
CA PRO A 54 -4.82 2.49 -0.45
C PRO A 54 -3.74 1.81 -1.31
N ALA A 55 -2.71 2.54 -1.74
CA ALA A 55 -1.65 1.97 -2.56
C ALA A 55 -0.79 0.98 -1.75
N LEU A 56 -0.52 1.29 -0.48
CA LEU A 56 0.25 0.43 0.41
C LEU A 56 -0.57 -0.77 0.93
N ALA A 57 -1.89 -0.63 1.02
CA ALA A 57 -2.80 -1.71 1.43
C ALA A 57 -2.79 -2.92 0.49
N ALA A 58 -2.28 -2.77 -0.74
CA ALA A 58 -2.13 -3.87 -1.70
C ALA A 58 -1.07 -4.90 -1.25
N LEU A 59 -0.09 -4.51 -0.42
CA LEU A 59 0.99 -5.39 0.05
C LEU A 59 1.77 -6.10 -1.08
N GLU A 60 1.84 -5.44 -2.23
CA GLU A 60 2.62 -5.86 -3.40
C GLU A 60 4.09 -5.43 -3.26
N ASP A 61 4.98 -6.02 -4.06
CA ASP A 61 6.41 -5.66 -4.08
C ASP A 61 6.70 -4.35 -4.84
N GLN A 62 5.69 -3.77 -5.47
CA GLN A 62 5.75 -2.57 -6.29
C GLN A 62 4.64 -1.57 -5.96
N ALA A 63 4.93 -0.29 -6.19
CA ALA A 63 3.92 0.75 -6.29
C ALA A 63 3.55 0.99 -7.77
N VAL A 64 2.25 1.06 -8.07
CA VAL A 64 1.74 1.28 -9.43
C VAL A 64 0.94 2.59 -9.48
N PHE A 65 1.21 3.41 -10.50
CA PHE A 65 0.54 4.69 -10.69
C PHE A 65 0.00 4.82 -12.13
N PRO A 66 -1.23 5.31 -12.35
CA PRO A 66 -1.75 5.55 -13.68
C PRO A 66 -0.99 6.69 -14.37
N LEU A 67 -0.34 6.40 -15.49
CA LEU A 67 0.41 7.42 -16.25
C LEU A 67 -0.48 8.56 -16.77
N ALA A 68 -1.76 8.29 -17.04
CA ALA A 68 -2.70 9.32 -17.49
C ALA A 68 -2.84 10.48 -16.48
N GLN A 69 -2.79 10.17 -15.18
CA GLN A 69 -2.86 11.20 -14.12
C GLN A 69 -1.59 12.04 -14.10
N LEU A 70 -0.43 11.41 -14.28
CA LEU A 70 0.86 12.12 -14.35
C LEU A 70 0.96 12.97 -15.62
N ALA A 71 0.50 12.45 -16.76
CA ALA A 71 0.49 13.13 -18.05
C ALA A 71 -0.42 14.37 -18.07
N ALA A 72 -1.46 14.41 -17.22
CA ALA A 72 -2.29 15.61 -17.06
C ALA A 72 -1.53 16.77 -16.38
N LEU A 73 -0.44 16.50 -15.68
CA LEU A 73 0.36 17.49 -14.95
C LEU A 73 1.57 17.99 -15.77
N GLY A 74 1.87 17.36 -16.90
CA GLY A 74 3.00 17.70 -17.77
C GLY A 74 3.49 16.49 -18.58
N ASP A 75 4.57 16.68 -19.33
CA ASP A 75 5.10 15.67 -20.26
C ASP A 75 6.40 15.00 -19.77
N ARG A 76 6.90 15.37 -18.58
CA ARG A 76 8.19 14.89 -18.05
C ARG A 76 8.03 14.32 -16.64
N LEU A 77 8.50 13.09 -16.45
CA LEU A 77 8.62 12.43 -15.14
C LEU A 77 10.10 12.28 -14.78
N ALA A 78 10.49 12.78 -13.60
CA ALA A 78 11.77 12.47 -12.98
C ALA A 78 11.52 11.56 -11.78
N PHE A 79 12.17 10.40 -11.76
CA PHE A 79 12.09 9.42 -10.68
C PHE A 79 13.51 9.01 -10.27
N THR A 80 13.81 8.99 -8.97
CA THR A 80 15.14 8.69 -8.45
C THR A 80 15.04 7.80 -7.22
N THR A 81 16.06 6.95 -7.02
CA THR A 81 16.24 6.11 -5.84
C THR A 81 17.73 6.09 -5.52
N ASP A 82 18.06 6.11 -4.23
CA ASP A 82 19.40 6.00 -3.70
C ASP A 82 19.48 4.88 -2.66
N THR A 83 20.68 4.31 -2.51
CA THR A 83 21.02 3.43 -1.38
C THR A 83 22.12 4.12 -0.59
N TYR A 84 22.11 3.95 0.74
CA TYR A 84 23.18 4.39 1.64
C TYR A 84 24.15 3.25 1.94
#